data_AF-A0A2V8XMY3-F1
#
_entry.id   AF-A0A2V8XMY3-F1
#
_cell.length_a   1.000
_cell.length_b   1.000
_cell.length_c   1.000
_cell.angle_alpha   90.00
_cell.angle_beta   90.00
_cell.angle_gamma   90.00
#
_symmetry.space_group_name_H-M   'P 1'
#
loop_
_entity.id
_entity.type
_entity.pdbx_description
1 polymer ?
#
loop_
_entity_poly.entity_id
_entity_poly.type
_entity_poly.pdbx_seq_one_letter_code
_entity_poly.pdbx_strand_id
1 'polypeptide(L)'
;MQPSPCPSISKRDDEEERQERDIAGFSRKRLTYPQARLINAAFHPSDRLPKAAGSETPRQTASSDSLTVTGKVVDAACFMLHASAATAASHKDCGAACLVRGVPLAIATDNGILYFPADGNQRLKSLLNARVRASGTVMEKHDPMELKMPVGDKNQMVVRVEGGYKQITIQTLEKIPAKRLPS
;
A
#
# COMPACT_ATOMS: atom_id res chain seq x y z
N MET A 1 -31.48 47.14 17.39
CA MET A 1 -31.71 45.70 17.20
C MET A 1 -32.80 45.51 16.17
N GLN A 2 -32.45 45.16 14.93
CA GLN A 2 -33.38 44.71 13.90
C GLN A 2 -33.04 43.25 13.58
N PRO A 3 -34.01 42.33 13.45
CA PRO A 3 -33.75 40.98 12.99
C PRO A 3 -33.63 40.98 11.46
N SER A 4 -32.54 40.42 10.94
CA SER A 4 -32.39 40.20 9.49
C SER A 4 -33.13 38.92 9.08
N PRO A 5 -33.92 38.94 8.00
CA PRO A 5 -34.53 37.75 7.43
C PRO A 5 -33.61 37.07 6.41
N CYS A 6 -33.54 35.73 6.46
CA CYS A 6 -33.38 34.88 5.27
C CYS A 6 -34.80 34.56 4.73
N PRO A 7 -35.05 33.99 3.52
CA PRO A 7 -34.16 33.45 2.46
C PRO A 7 -34.57 33.98 1.04
N SER A 8 -33.92 33.65 -0.09
CA SER A 8 -34.22 32.45 -0.90
C SER A 8 -33.31 32.29 -2.15
N ILE A 9 -33.29 31.03 -2.57
CA ILE A 9 -32.65 30.36 -3.70
C ILE A 9 -32.83 31.07 -5.06
N SER A 10 -31.79 31.08 -5.91
CA SER A 10 -31.89 31.00 -7.38
C SER A 10 -30.51 30.99 -8.09
N LYS A 11 -30.38 30.09 -9.08
CA LYS A 11 -29.32 29.94 -10.12
C LYS A 11 -27.99 29.35 -9.62
N ARG A 12 -27.51 28.13 -9.92
CA ARG A 12 -27.64 27.16 -11.02
C ARG A 12 -27.51 27.69 -12.44
N ASP A 13 -26.54 27.08 -13.11
CA ASP A 13 -26.24 27.04 -14.54
C ASP A 13 -25.48 28.28 -15.04
N ASP A 14 -24.15 28.17 -15.14
CA ASP A 14 -23.29 28.95 -16.06
C ASP A 14 -21.77 28.60 -15.98
N GLU A 15 -21.37 27.36 -15.65
CA GLU A 15 -19.93 26.96 -15.70
C GLU A 15 -19.62 25.69 -16.52
N GLU A 16 -20.62 25.01 -17.09
CA GLU A 16 -20.39 23.77 -17.87
C GLU A 16 -20.02 24.00 -19.35
N GLU A 17 -20.16 25.22 -19.91
CA GLU A 17 -19.98 25.45 -21.36
C GLU A 17 -18.58 26.00 -21.76
N ARG A 18 -17.61 26.05 -20.83
CA ARG A 18 -16.23 26.51 -21.15
C ARG A 18 -15.20 25.39 -21.25
N GLN A 19 -15.57 24.15 -20.93
CA GLN A 19 -14.66 23.00 -20.95
C GLN A 19 -14.87 22.08 -22.18
N GLU A 20 -15.66 22.48 -23.18
CA GLU A 20 -15.91 21.65 -24.39
C GLU A 20 -15.04 22.01 -25.61
N ARG A 21 -14.00 22.85 -25.45
CA ARG A 21 -13.18 23.30 -26.61
C ARG A 21 -11.68 23.02 -26.55
N ASP A 22 -11.22 22.03 -25.77
CA ASP A 22 -9.79 21.66 -25.72
C ASP A 22 -9.49 20.14 -25.72
N ILE A 23 -10.41 19.31 -26.24
CA ILE A 23 -10.15 17.87 -26.49
C ILE A 23 -10.04 17.57 -27.99
N ALA A 24 -9.15 18.29 -28.66
CA ALA A 24 -8.70 17.96 -30.01
C ALA A 24 -7.17 17.85 -30.03
N GLY A 25 -6.65 16.69 -29.63
CA GLY A 25 -5.23 16.39 -29.86
C GLY A 25 -4.62 15.41 -28.86
N PHE A 26 -4.96 14.12 -28.96
CA PHE A 26 -3.94 13.10 -28.66
C PHE A 26 -4.21 11.81 -29.42
N SER A 27 -3.30 11.52 -30.34
CA SER A 27 -3.26 10.38 -31.25
C SER A 27 -3.62 9.04 -30.59
N ARG A 28 -4.65 8.39 -31.12
CA ARG A 28 -4.96 6.98 -30.87
C ARG A 28 -3.88 6.10 -31.49
N LYS A 29 -2.83 5.79 -30.73
CA LYS A 29 -1.92 4.68 -31.07
C LYS A 29 -2.69 3.38 -30.89
N ARG A 30 -3.10 2.76 -32.02
CA ARG A 30 -3.68 1.41 -32.05
C ARG A 30 -2.62 0.42 -31.56
N LEU A 31 -2.78 -0.09 -30.35
CA LEU A 31 -2.09 -1.29 -29.92
C LEU A 31 -2.84 -2.49 -30.50
N THR A 32 -2.24 -3.09 -31.52
CA THR A 32 -2.61 -4.39 -32.08
C THR A 32 -2.39 -5.47 -31.02
N TYR A 33 -3.48 -5.96 -30.43
CA TYR A 33 -3.47 -7.21 -29.67
C TYR A 33 -3.35 -8.40 -30.66
N PRO A 34 -2.40 -9.34 -30.47
CA PRO A 34 -2.42 -10.58 -31.22
C PRO A 34 -3.61 -11.44 -30.75
N GLN A 35 -4.46 -11.74 -31.72
CA GLN A 35 -5.62 -12.61 -31.62
C GLN A 35 -5.19 -14.01 -31.14
N ALA A 36 -5.80 -14.50 -30.06
CA ALA A 36 -5.60 -15.87 -29.59
C ALA A 36 -6.03 -16.86 -30.67
N ARG A 37 -5.09 -17.67 -31.18
CA ARG A 37 -5.39 -18.80 -32.05
C ARG A 37 -5.73 -20.01 -31.17
N LEU A 38 -6.96 -20.48 -31.30
CA LEU A 38 -7.41 -21.79 -30.81
C LEU A 38 -6.55 -22.87 -31.48
N ILE A 39 -5.77 -23.59 -30.69
CA ILE A 39 -5.05 -24.77 -31.14
C ILE A 39 -5.99 -25.95 -30.92
N ASN A 40 -6.45 -26.57 -32.01
CA ASN A 40 -7.11 -27.87 -31.98
C ASN A 40 -6.14 -28.89 -31.39
N ALA A 41 -6.42 -29.39 -30.18
CA ALA A 41 -5.76 -30.59 -29.67
C ALA A 41 -6.62 -31.80 -30.07
N ALA A 42 -6.12 -32.56 -31.03
CA ALA A 42 -6.65 -33.85 -31.43
C ALA A 42 -6.52 -34.84 -30.26
N PHE A 43 -7.64 -35.44 -29.86
CA PHE A 43 -7.67 -36.57 -28.93
C PHE A 43 -7.32 -37.84 -29.71
N HIS A 44 -6.22 -38.50 -29.32
CA HIS A 44 -6.00 -39.91 -29.63
C HIS A 44 -5.87 -40.69 -28.31
N PRO A 45 -6.54 -41.86 -28.19
CA PRO A 45 -6.47 -42.71 -27.02
C PRO A 45 -5.24 -43.63 -27.10
N SER A 46 -4.60 -43.89 -25.96
CA SER A 46 -4.37 -45.24 -25.42
C SER A 46 -3.31 -45.25 -24.31
N ASP A 47 -3.70 -45.91 -23.23
CA ASP A 47 -2.92 -46.81 -22.38
C ASP A 47 -1.59 -46.32 -21.77
N ARG A 48 -1.61 -46.16 -20.43
CA ARG A 48 -0.86 -46.98 -19.46
C ARG A 48 -0.53 -46.16 -18.21
N LEU A 49 -1.10 -46.54 -17.06
CA LEU A 49 -0.70 -46.04 -15.74
C LEU A 49 0.79 -46.32 -15.49
N PRO A 50 1.49 -45.38 -14.82
CA PRO A 50 2.45 -45.73 -13.81
C PRO A 50 2.01 -45.28 -12.42
N LYS A 51 2.41 -46.13 -11.48
CA LYS A 51 2.19 -46.14 -10.04
C LYS A 51 3.05 -45.05 -9.36
N ALA A 52 2.44 -44.42 -8.36
CA ALA A 52 2.95 -43.45 -7.37
C ALA A 52 4.47 -43.16 -7.29
N ALA A 53 4.80 -41.86 -7.29
CA ALA A 53 5.89 -41.29 -6.51
C ALA A 53 5.47 -39.85 -6.12
N GLY A 54 5.70 -39.50 -4.86
CA GLY A 54 5.12 -38.33 -4.18
C GLY A 54 5.29 -37.01 -4.92
N SER A 55 4.21 -36.25 -5.01
CA SER A 55 4.25 -34.82 -5.30
C SER A 55 4.79 -34.10 -4.08
N GLU A 56 6.11 -34.00 -3.99
CA GLU A 56 6.72 -32.91 -3.23
C GLU A 56 6.36 -31.61 -3.96
N THR A 57 5.39 -30.88 -3.42
CA THR A 57 5.15 -29.49 -3.78
C THR A 57 6.49 -28.75 -3.73
N PRO A 58 6.92 -28.04 -4.78
CA PRO A 58 8.06 -27.15 -4.67
C PRO A 58 7.70 -26.11 -3.62
N ARG A 59 8.27 -26.26 -2.43
CA ARG A 59 8.26 -25.23 -1.41
C ARG A 59 8.93 -24.02 -2.06
N GLN A 60 8.11 -23.06 -2.50
CA GLN A 60 8.59 -21.78 -3.02
C GLN A 60 9.57 -21.21 -2.00
N THR A 61 10.86 -21.36 -2.29
CA THR A 61 11.92 -20.60 -1.68
C THR A 61 11.70 -19.16 -2.17
N ALA A 62 10.91 -18.41 -1.40
CA ALA A 62 10.88 -16.96 -1.52
C ALA A 62 12.34 -16.48 -1.51
N SER A 63 12.79 -15.89 -2.61
CA SER A 63 14.14 -15.34 -2.73
C SER A 63 14.33 -14.33 -1.60
N SER A 64 15.13 -14.72 -0.62
CA SER A 64 15.41 -13.92 0.57
C SER A 64 16.50 -12.92 0.21
N ASP A 65 16.15 -11.91 -0.56
CA ASP A 65 17.12 -10.90 -1.01
C ASP A 65 17.43 -9.95 0.15
N SER A 66 18.72 -9.79 0.45
CA SER A 66 19.17 -8.75 1.36
C SER A 66 19.00 -7.39 0.67
N LEU A 67 18.14 -6.54 1.20
CA LEU A 67 17.82 -5.23 0.65
C LEU A 67 18.03 -4.13 1.69
N THR A 68 18.48 -2.96 1.23
CA THR A 68 18.46 -1.73 2.02
C THR A 68 17.28 -0.87 1.58
N VAL A 69 16.38 -0.57 2.52
CA VAL A 69 15.18 0.23 2.33
C VAL A 69 15.36 1.56 3.05
N THR A 70 15.12 2.66 2.35
CA THR A 70 15.05 3.99 2.96
C THR A 70 13.63 4.51 2.85
N GLY A 71 13.10 5.04 3.95
CA GLY A 71 11.73 5.51 3.98
C GLY A 71 11.35 6.16 5.31
N LYS A 72 10.08 6.58 5.41
CA LYS A 72 9.50 7.11 6.64
C LYS A 72 8.76 5.99 7.38
N VAL A 73 8.94 5.92 8.69
CA VAL A 73 8.15 5.02 9.54
C VAL A 73 6.75 5.61 9.71
N VAL A 74 5.75 4.88 9.27
CA VAL A 74 4.35 5.32 9.26
C VAL A 74 3.46 4.26 9.91
N ASP A 75 2.29 4.71 10.36
CA ASP A 75 1.15 3.83 10.58
C ASP A 75 0.64 3.31 9.23
N ALA A 76 0.62 1.99 9.04
CA ALA A 76 0.34 1.41 7.73
C ALA A 76 -1.10 1.65 7.27
N ALA A 77 -2.08 1.54 8.18
CA ALA A 77 -3.50 1.71 7.82
C ALA A 77 -3.80 3.16 7.45
N CYS A 78 -3.34 4.13 8.24
CA CYS A 78 -3.44 5.55 7.92
C CYS A 78 -2.71 5.90 6.62
N PHE A 79 -1.54 5.30 6.36
CA PHE A 79 -0.82 5.55 5.10
C PHE A 79 -1.61 5.07 3.88
N MET A 80 -2.25 3.89 3.97
CA MET A 80 -3.04 3.34 2.87
C MET A 80 -4.33 4.13 2.62
N LEU A 81 -4.93 4.72 3.65
CA LEU A 81 -6.13 5.55 3.52
C LEU A 81 -5.79 6.99 3.11
N HIS A 82 -4.73 7.56 3.68
CA HIS A 82 -4.37 8.98 3.58
C HIS A 82 -2.84 9.17 3.59
N ALA A 83 -2.15 8.75 2.54
CA ALA A 83 -0.68 8.77 2.46
C ALA A 83 -0.04 10.14 2.78
N SER A 84 -0.64 11.24 2.29
CA SER A 84 -0.16 12.60 2.54
C SER A 84 -0.29 13.00 4.01
N ALA A 85 -1.41 12.66 4.65
CA ALA A 85 -1.63 12.93 6.06
C ALA A 85 -0.70 12.07 6.92
N ALA A 86 -0.59 10.77 6.66
CA ALA A 86 0.23 9.83 7.42
C ALA A 86 1.73 10.17 7.43
N THR A 87 2.18 10.93 6.42
CA THR A 87 3.57 11.39 6.30
C THR A 87 3.77 12.84 6.74
N ALA A 88 2.73 13.57 7.12
CA ALA A 88 2.85 14.93 7.62
C ALA A 88 3.44 14.98 9.05
N ALA A 89 4.05 16.12 9.42
CA ALA A 89 4.53 16.33 10.78
C ALA A 89 3.39 16.40 11.81
N SER A 90 2.22 16.91 11.39
CA SER A 90 0.99 16.99 12.20
C SER A 90 0.41 15.63 12.55
N HIS A 91 0.84 14.56 11.89
CA HIS A 91 0.33 13.21 12.14
C HIS A 91 1.06 12.47 13.26
N LYS A 92 1.93 13.16 14.02
CA LYS A 92 2.69 12.55 15.11
C LYS A 92 1.80 11.92 16.17
N ASP A 93 0.82 12.67 16.66
CA ASP A 93 -0.03 12.23 17.78
C ASP A 93 -1.07 11.19 17.34
N CYS A 94 -1.61 11.35 16.13
CA CYS A 94 -2.51 10.37 15.52
C CYS A 94 -1.81 9.03 15.31
N GLY A 95 -0.59 9.04 14.76
CA GLY A 95 0.21 7.83 14.61
C GLY A 95 0.55 7.17 15.96
N ALA A 96 0.84 7.96 17.00
CA ALA A 96 1.13 7.43 18.33
C ALA A 96 -0.09 6.72 18.93
N ALA A 97 -1.29 7.29 18.74
CA ALA A 97 -2.54 6.64 19.14
C ALA A 97 -2.77 5.32 18.40
N CYS A 98 -2.47 5.26 17.10
CA CYS A 98 -2.59 4.02 16.32
C CYS A 98 -1.61 2.94 16.78
N LEU A 99 -0.37 3.34 17.08
CA LEU A 99 0.64 2.44 17.65
C LEU A 99 0.18 1.84 18.99
N VAL A 100 -0.39 2.65 19.90
CA VAL A 100 -0.95 2.16 21.18
C VAL A 100 -2.10 1.18 20.96
N ARG A 101 -2.88 1.38 19.90
CA ARG A 101 -3.99 0.49 19.49
C ARG A 101 -3.53 -0.78 18.77
N GLY A 102 -2.24 -0.98 18.59
CA GLY A 102 -1.67 -2.17 17.96
C GLY A 102 -1.72 -2.17 16.43
N VAL A 103 -1.91 -1.00 15.81
CA VAL A 103 -1.89 -0.91 14.35
C VAL A 103 -0.46 -1.19 13.84
N PRO A 104 -0.30 -2.00 12.78
CA PRO A 104 1.02 -2.29 12.24
C PRO A 104 1.72 -1.04 11.70
N LEU A 105 3.00 -0.89 12.06
CA LEU A 105 3.90 0.10 11.49
C LEU A 105 4.59 -0.48 10.26
N ALA A 106 4.94 0.40 9.32
CA ALA A 106 5.71 0.04 8.15
C ALA A 106 6.72 1.13 7.80
N ILE A 107 7.74 0.77 7.03
CA ILE A 107 8.62 1.72 6.37
C ILE A 107 8.01 2.04 5.00
N ALA A 108 7.50 3.26 4.83
CA ALA A 108 7.03 3.78 3.56
C ALA A 108 8.20 4.42 2.80
N THR A 109 8.57 3.80 1.68
CA THR A 109 9.53 4.38 0.72
C THR A 109 8.95 5.61 0.04
N ASP A 110 9.80 6.41 -0.61
CA ASP A 110 9.34 7.59 -1.37
C ASP A 110 8.44 7.21 -2.56
N ASN A 111 8.54 5.97 -3.03
CA ASN A 111 7.69 5.41 -4.09
C ASN A 111 6.35 4.85 -3.55
N GLY A 112 6.07 5.01 -2.25
CA GLY A 112 4.84 4.53 -1.61
C GLY A 112 4.81 3.04 -1.27
N ILE A 113 5.90 2.30 -1.52
CA ILE A 113 5.99 0.89 -1.15
C ILE A 113 6.16 0.76 0.37
N LEU A 114 5.33 -0.09 0.98
CA LEU A 114 5.39 -0.42 2.41
C LEU A 114 6.21 -1.69 2.66
N TYR A 115 7.12 -1.59 3.62
CA TYR A 115 7.85 -2.74 4.17
C TYR A 115 7.45 -2.94 5.63
N PHE A 116 6.79 -4.07 5.91
CA PHE A 116 6.33 -4.42 7.25
C PHE A 116 7.45 -5.14 8.02
N PRO A 117 7.78 -4.73 9.26
CA PRO A 117 8.82 -5.39 10.01
C PRO A 117 8.35 -6.78 10.48
N ALA A 118 9.22 -7.77 10.43
CA ALA A 118 8.91 -9.13 10.86
C ALA A 118 8.66 -9.26 12.38
N ASP A 119 9.08 -8.26 13.16
CA ASP A 119 9.01 -8.22 14.62
C ASP A 119 7.70 -7.61 15.18
N GLY A 120 6.73 -7.26 14.34
CA GLY A 120 5.44 -6.72 14.78
C GLY A 120 5.53 -5.36 15.50
N ASN A 121 6.43 -4.47 15.05
CA ASN A 121 6.66 -3.08 15.49
C ASN A 121 7.76 -2.88 16.54
N GLN A 122 8.38 -3.93 17.07
CA GLN A 122 9.31 -3.81 18.21
C GLN A 122 10.44 -2.81 17.94
N ARG A 123 11.02 -2.83 16.74
CA ARG A 123 12.09 -1.90 16.35
C ARG A 123 11.62 -0.55 15.83
N LEU A 124 10.40 -0.48 15.27
CA LEU A 124 9.90 0.75 14.63
C LEU A 124 9.14 1.67 15.59
N LYS A 125 8.65 1.16 16.73
CA LYS A 125 7.81 1.92 17.68
C LYS A 125 8.41 3.25 18.16
N SER A 126 9.73 3.30 18.41
CA SER A 126 10.43 4.50 18.88
C SER A 126 10.83 5.45 17.74
N LEU A 127 10.65 5.00 16.50
CA LEU A 127 11.03 5.71 15.29
C LEU A 127 9.81 6.16 14.48
N LEU A 128 8.61 6.10 15.06
CA LEU A 128 7.41 6.58 14.42
C LEU A 128 7.60 8.03 13.91
N ASN A 129 7.17 8.27 12.67
CA ASN A 129 7.35 9.53 11.94
C ASN A 129 8.81 9.93 11.62
N ALA A 130 9.80 9.14 12.01
CA ALA A 130 11.17 9.36 11.61
C ALA A 130 11.45 8.78 10.22
N ARG A 131 12.41 9.38 9.53
CA ARG A 131 13.02 8.79 8.34
C ARG A 131 14.10 7.82 8.77
N VAL A 132 14.14 6.64 8.16
CA VAL A 132 15.04 5.56 8.53
C VAL A 132 15.69 4.93 7.31
N ARG A 133 16.85 4.33 7.52
CA ARG A 133 17.50 3.38 6.62
C ARG A 133 17.54 2.03 7.33
N ALA A 134 16.89 1.04 6.74
CA ALA A 134 16.83 -0.32 7.26
C ALA A 134 17.46 -1.28 6.25
N SER A 135 18.38 -2.14 6.69
CA SER A 135 18.88 -3.23 5.85
C SER A 135 18.48 -4.57 6.45
N GLY A 136 18.14 -5.52 5.61
CA GLY A 136 17.75 -6.85 6.06
C GLY A 136 17.21 -7.71 4.93
N THR A 137 16.69 -8.87 5.29
CA THR A 137 16.11 -9.82 4.34
C THR A 137 14.66 -9.42 4.05
N VAL A 138 14.31 -9.29 2.78
CA VAL A 138 12.92 -9.03 2.37
C VAL A 138 12.27 -10.31 1.89
N MET A 139 11.02 -10.50 2.27
CA MET A 139 10.16 -11.56 1.77
C MET A 139 8.88 -10.94 1.23
N GLU A 140 8.49 -11.35 0.03
CA GLU A 140 7.17 -11.05 -0.50
C GLU A 140 6.20 -12.14 -0.05
N LYS A 141 5.10 -11.73 0.55
CA LYS A 141 4.00 -12.61 0.89
C LYS A 141 2.86 -12.31 -0.06
N HIS A 142 2.25 -13.34 -0.62
CA HIS A 142 1.13 -13.19 -1.56
C HIS A 142 -0.23 -13.29 -0.86
N ASP A 143 -0.25 -13.73 0.39
CA ASP A 143 -1.47 -13.81 1.19
C ASP A 143 -1.99 -12.41 1.52
N PRO A 144 -3.32 -12.21 1.46
CA PRO A 144 -3.91 -10.94 1.87
C PRO A 144 -3.65 -10.67 3.35
N MET A 145 -3.49 -9.40 3.70
CA MET A 145 -3.29 -8.97 5.09
C MET A 145 -4.39 -8.01 5.51
N GLU A 146 -4.92 -8.20 6.71
CA GLU A 146 -5.87 -7.27 7.33
C GLU A 146 -5.19 -6.41 8.39
N LEU A 147 -5.21 -5.10 8.18
CA LEU A 147 -4.81 -4.11 9.17
C LEU A 147 -6.04 -3.70 9.96
N LYS A 148 -6.05 -4.08 11.24
CA LYS A 148 -7.18 -3.87 12.14
C LYS A 148 -6.93 -2.64 13.00
N MET A 149 -7.85 -1.67 12.93
CA MET A 149 -7.83 -0.43 13.68
C MET A 149 -9.07 -0.33 14.57
N PRO A 150 -8.94 -0.42 15.91
CA PRO A 150 -10.07 -0.17 16.79
C PRO A 150 -10.48 1.31 16.74
N VAL A 151 -11.78 1.54 16.58
CA VAL A 151 -12.43 2.85 16.50
C VAL A 151 -13.45 2.94 17.63
N GLY A 152 -12.99 3.30 18.84
CA GLY A 152 -13.81 3.23 20.05
C GLY A 152 -13.93 1.81 20.61
N ASP A 153 -14.84 1.61 21.55
CA ASP A 153 -14.86 0.41 22.40
C ASP A 153 -15.41 -0.85 21.72
N LYS A 154 -16.22 -0.67 20.66
CA LYS A 154 -16.97 -1.77 20.01
C LYS A 154 -16.79 -1.85 18.50
N ASN A 155 -16.17 -0.84 17.89
CA ASN A 155 -16.07 -0.77 16.43
C ASN A 155 -14.62 -0.95 15.99
N GLN A 156 -14.45 -1.55 14.82
CA GLN A 156 -13.16 -1.78 14.20
C GLN A 156 -13.24 -1.42 12.72
N MET A 157 -12.27 -0.64 12.26
CA MET A 157 -12.01 -0.43 10.85
C MET A 157 -10.98 -1.45 10.38
N VAL A 158 -11.20 -2.04 9.22
CA VAL A 158 -10.30 -3.04 8.62
C VAL A 158 -9.85 -2.52 7.27
N VAL A 159 -8.53 -2.41 7.09
CA VAL A 159 -7.92 -2.15 5.78
C VAL A 159 -7.33 -3.46 5.27
N ARG A 160 -7.82 -3.93 4.13
CA ARG A 160 -7.35 -5.17 3.52
C ARG A 160 -6.33 -4.88 2.42
N VAL A 161 -5.17 -5.50 2.53
CA VAL A 161 -4.11 -5.48 1.53
C VAL A 161 -4.29 -6.69 0.62
N GLU A 162 -4.81 -6.45 -0.57
CA GLU A 162 -4.98 -7.48 -1.60
C GLU A 162 -3.67 -7.65 -2.41
N GLY A 163 -3.40 -8.87 -2.88
CA GLY A 163 -2.23 -9.16 -3.72
C GLY A 163 -0.91 -9.28 -2.98
N GLY A 164 -0.93 -9.22 -1.64
CA GLY A 164 0.22 -9.49 -0.79
C GLY A 164 0.92 -8.26 -0.20
N TYR A 165 2.00 -8.49 0.53
CA TYR A 165 2.79 -7.45 1.20
C TYR A 165 4.27 -7.82 1.28
N LYS A 166 5.12 -6.79 1.37
CA LYS A 166 6.56 -6.97 1.59
C LYS A 166 6.85 -6.95 3.08
N GLN A 167 7.45 -8.01 3.58
CA GLN A 167 7.93 -8.12 4.95
C GLN A 167 9.46 -7.99 4.96
N ILE A 168 10.01 -7.27 5.93
CA ILE A 168 11.45 -7.13 6.13
C ILE A 168 11.86 -7.65 7.51
N THR A 169 12.80 -8.59 7.52
CA THR A 169 13.55 -8.97 8.73
C THR A 169 14.70 -8.00 8.87
N ILE A 170 14.47 -6.93 9.62
CA ILE A 170 15.44 -5.86 9.80
C ILE A 170 16.65 -6.42 10.54
N GLN A 171 17.84 -6.19 9.99
CA GLN A 171 19.14 -6.50 10.61
C GLN A 171 19.71 -5.19 11.17
N THR A 172 19.94 -4.20 10.32
CA THR A 172 20.40 -2.86 10.71
C THR A 172 19.27 -1.84 10.58
N LEU A 173 19.25 -0.86 11.47
CA LEU A 173 18.23 0.20 11.48
C LEU A 173 18.84 1.49 11.99
N GLU A 174 18.81 2.52 11.15
CA GLU A 174 19.38 3.82 11.45
C GLU A 174 18.36 4.92 11.19
N LYS A 175 18.29 5.89 12.10
CA LYS A 175 17.48 7.10 11.93
C LYS A 175 18.26 8.11 11.08
N ILE A 176 17.65 8.58 10.00
CA ILE A 176 18.19 9.65 9.16
C ILE A 176 17.72 10.99 9.74
N PRO A 177 18.63 11.91 10.13
CA PRO A 177 18.24 13.22 10.60
C PRO A 177 17.59 14.02 9.47
N ALA A 178 16.51 14.74 9.78
CA ALA A 178 15.93 15.68 8.83
C ALA A 178 16.96 16.78 8.52
N LYS A 179 17.28 16.97 7.24
CA LYS A 179 18.16 18.04 6.79
C LYS A 179 17.47 19.37 7.16
N ARG A 180 18.02 20.09 8.15
CA ARG A 180 17.57 21.46 8.45
C ARG A 180 17.90 22.30 7.21
N LEU A 181 16.88 22.75 6.50
CA LEU A 181 17.06 23.80 5.50
C LEU A 181 17.45 25.07 6.28
N PRO A 182 18.56 25.74 5.95
CA PRO A 182 18.88 27.02 6.56
C PRO A 182 17.77 28.02 6.25
N SER A 183 17.38 28.75 7.28
CA SER A 183 16.35 29.81 7.29
C SER A 183 16.70 30.97 6.36
#